data_AF-A0A897N0A9-F1
#
_entry.id   AF-A0A897N0A9-F1
#
_cell.length_a   1.000
_cell.length_b   1.000
_cell.length_c   1.000
_cell.angle_alpha   90.00
_cell.angle_beta   90.00
_cell.angle_gamma   90.00
#
_symmetry.space_group_name_H-M   'P 1'
#
loop_
_entity.id
_entity.type
_entity.pdbx_description
1 polymer ?
#
loop_
_entity_poly.entity_id
_entity_poly.type
_entity_poly.pdbx_seq_one_letter_code
_entity_poly.pdbx_strand_id
1 'polypeptide(L)'
;MSSYESIEDVELTDEHVAFLEAAGASDRFLELIRFPKEAARVPRHSTQQEVKKYIFYGDLGGDPAEFRYSGGHFFDAMWRGDLFGAWLRADLNNKALLRECFGVDALIEAGVQNGEPLSYARTMVLEPVL
;
A
#
# COMPACT_ATOMS: atom_id res chain seq x y z
N MET A 1 -15.22 -17.05 -11.74
CA MET A 1 -15.74 -17.13 -10.35
C MET A 1 -14.56 -17.53 -9.48
N SER A 2 -14.26 -16.72 -8.47
CA SER A 2 -13.25 -16.99 -7.45
C SER A 2 -13.57 -18.29 -6.69
N SER A 3 -12.55 -19.06 -6.32
CA SER A 3 -12.69 -20.27 -5.48
C SER A 3 -12.85 -19.97 -3.99
N TYR A 4 -12.82 -18.69 -3.60
CA TYR A 4 -12.89 -18.27 -2.20
C TYR A 4 -14.35 -18.08 -1.73
N GLU A 5 -14.62 -18.47 -0.49
CA GLU A 5 -15.95 -18.32 0.15
C GLU A 5 -16.11 -16.95 0.85
N SER A 6 -15.00 -16.31 1.23
CA SER A 6 -14.98 -14.95 1.77
C SER A 6 -13.74 -14.16 1.34
N ILE A 7 -13.77 -12.82 1.47
CA ILE A 7 -12.62 -11.95 1.20
C ILE A 7 -11.46 -12.24 2.16
N GLU A 8 -11.74 -12.63 3.41
CA GLU A 8 -10.70 -12.87 4.40
C GLU A 8 -9.87 -14.12 4.06
N ASP A 9 -10.50 -15.12 3.45
CA ASP A 9 -9.87 -16.37 3.00
C ASP A 9 -9.02 -16.22 1.74
N VAL A 10 -9.08 -15.06 1.07
CA VAL A 10 -8.31 -14.79 -0.13
C VAL A 10 -6.82 -14.79 0.21
N GLU A 11 -6.07 -15.62 -0.51
CA GLU A 11 -4.61 -15.65 -0.45
C GLU A 11 -4.02 -14.83 -1.59
N LEU A 12 -3.06 -13.96 -1.27
CA LEU A 12 -2.31 -13.21 -2.27
C LEU A 12 -1.22 -14.12 -2.84
N THR A 13 -1.28 -14.42 -4.14
CA THR A 13 -0.32 -15.26 -4.85
C THR A 13 0.66 -14.41 -5.65
N ASP A 14 1.76 -15.01 -6.10
CA ASP A 14 2.71 -14.34 -6.98
C ASP A 14 2.07 -13.94 -8.32
N GLU A 15 1.09 -14.70 -8.83
CA GLU A 15 0.34 -14.35 -10.05
C GLU A 15 -0.46 -13.06 -9.86
N HIS A 16 -1.12 -12.89 -8.72
CA HIS A 16 -1.84 -11.64 -8.40
C HIS A 16 -0.88 -10.45 -8.33
N VAL A 17 0.31 -10.64 -7.76
CA VAL A 17 1.32 -9.59 -7.66
C VAL A 17 1.86 -9.22 -9.04
N ALA A 18 2.18 -10.21 -9.87
CA ALA A 18 2.63 -9.99 -11.25
C ALA A 18 1.57 -9.28 -12.10
N PHE A 19 0.28 -9.59 -11.89
CA PHE A 19 -0.82 -8.86 -12.54
C PHE A 19 -0.82 -7.39 -12.13
N LEU A 20 -0.74 -7.09 -10.83
CA LEU A 20 -0.78 -5.71 -10.33
C LEU A 20 0.45 -4.91 -10.79
N GLU A 21 1.63 -5.53 -10.82
CA GLU A 21 2.85 -4.96 -11.40
C GLU A 21 2.63 -4.60 -12.89
N ALA A 22 2.12 -5.54 -13.69
CA ALA A 22 1.80 -5.30 -15.09
C ALA A 22 0.71 -4.23 -15.29
N ALA A 23 -0.19 -4.05 -14.32
CA ALA A 23 -1.18 -2.98 -14.29
C ALA A 23 -0.59 -1.62 -13.88
N GLY A 24 0.69 -1.55 -13.53
CA GLY A 24 1.41 -0.32 -13.19
C GLY A 24 1.45 0.02 -11.71
N ALA A 25 1.21 -0.94 -10.82
CA ALA A 25 1.45 -0.76 -9.39
C ALA A 25 2.97 -0.68 -9.14
N SER A 26 3.39 0.27 -8.29
CA SER A 26 4.80 0.42 -7.93
C SER A 26 5.32 -0.72 -7.05
N ASP A 27 6.64 -0.96 -7.08
CA ASP A 27 7.31 -1.95 -6.21
C ASP A 27 6.97 -1.75 -4.73
N ARG A 28 6.88 -0.49 -4.27
CA ARG A 28 6.51 -0.15 -2.89
C ARG A 28 5.07 -0.56 -2.58
N PHE A 29 4.15 -0.44 -3.52
CA PHE A 29 2.80 -0.95 -3.33
C PHE A 29 2.81 -2.47 -3.18
N LEU A 30 3.56 -3.17 -4.05
CA LEU A 30 3.66 -4.63 -4.05
C LEU A 30 4.33 -5.16 -2.78
N GLU A 31 5.35 -4.48 -2.29
CA GLU A 31 6.00 -4.77 -1.01
C GLU A 31 5.02 -4.60 0.15
N LEU A 32 4.28 -3.48 0.19
CA LEU A 32 3.31 -3.22 1.24
C LEU A 32 2.20 -4.27 1.29
N ILE A 33 1.61 -4.68 0.17
CA ILE A 33 0.51 -5.67 0.19
C ILE A 33 0.96 -7.07 0.60
N ARG A 34 2.27 -7.36 0.49
CA ARG A 34 2.90 -8.58 1.00
C ARG A 34 3.29 -8.46 2.48
N PHE A 35 3.34 -7.25 3.04
CA PHE A 35 3.77 -7.03 4.41
C PHE A 35 2.72 -7.53 5.43
N PRO A 36 3.10 -8.38 6.39
CA PRO A 36 2.16 -8.93 7.37
C PRO A 36 1.76 -7.87 8.40
N LYS A 37 0.45 -7.68 8.59
CA LYS A 37 -0.09 -6.69 9.54
C LYS A 37 0.31 -6.96 10.99
N GLU A 38 0.52 -8.23 11.31
CA GLU A 38 0.96 -8.72 12.61
C GLU A 38 2.36 -8.19 12.96
N ALA A 39 3.24 -8.01 11.97
CA ALA A 39 4.55 -7.41 12.18
C ALA A 39 4.43 -5.95 12.63
N ALA A 40 3.46 -5.20 12.10
CA ALA A 40 3.13 -3.85 12.56
C ALA A 40 2.21 -3.79 13.78
N ARG A 41 1.78 -4.94 14.33
CA ARG A 41 0.84 -5.04 15.46
C ARG A 41 -0.46 -4.27 15.25
N VAL A 42 -0.93 -4.16 14.00
CA VAL A 42 -2.19 -3.50 13.67
C VAL A 42 -3.30 -4.52 13.42
N PRO A 43 -4.56 -4.19 13.78
CA PRO A 43 -5.68 -5.13 13.59
C PRO A 43 -6.06 -5.32 12.11
N ARG A 44 -5.76 -4.33 11.25
CA ARG A 44 -6.21 -4.27 9.86
C ARG A 44 -5.09 -3.84 8.91
N HIS A 45 -5.10 -4.42 7.72
CA HIS A 45 -4.32 -3.97 6.57
C HIS A 45 -5.26 -3.53 5.44
N SER A 46 -5.55 -2.24 5.37
CA SER A 46 -6.56 -1.73 4.44
C SER A 46 -6.18 -1.93 2.97
N THR A 47 -4.91 -1.70 2.60
CA THR A 47 -4.41 -1.92 1.24
C THR A 47 -4.56 -3.37 0.80
N GLN A 48 -4.11 -4.32 1.63
CA GLN A 48 -4.22 -5.74 1.35
C GLN A 48 -5.68 -6.20 1.28
N GLN A 49 -6.55 -5.73 2.19
CA GLN A 49 -7.99 -6.02 2.12
C GLN A 49 -8.63 -5.53 0.83
N GLU A 50 -8.23 -4.36 0.32
CA GLU A 50 -8.74 -3.85 -0.95
C GLU A 50 -8.28 -4.72 -2.13
N VAL A 51 -7.00 -5.13 -2.15
CA VAL A 51 -6.49 -6.06 -3.18
C VAL A 51 -7.20 -7.42 -3.11
N LYS A 52 -7.45 -7.94 -1.91
CA LYS A 52 -8.21 -9.19 -1.73
C LYS A 52 -9.61 -9.12 -2.33
N LYS A 53 -10.25 -7.94 -2.34
CA LYS A 53 -11.56 -7.77 -3.02
C LYS A 53 -11.43 -7.95 -4.54
N TYR A 54 -10.42 -7.37 -5.18
CA TYR A 54 -10.22 -7.52 -6.62
C TYR A 54 -10.06 -8.99 -7.01
N ILE A 55 -9.32 -9.75 -6.20
CA ILE A 55 -9.15 -11.20 -6.39
C ILE A 55 -10.50 -11.92 -6.19
N PHE A 56 -11.20 -11.63 -5.09
CA PHE A 56 -12.47 -12.25 -4.75
C PHE A 56 -13.54 -12.03 -5.84
N TYR A 57 -13.63 -10.82 -6.39
CA TYR A 57 -14.59 -10.49 -7.44
C TYR A 57 -14.13 -10.89 -8.85
N GLY A 58 -12.87 -11.31 -9.01
CA GLY A 58 -12.30 -11.76 -10.27
C GLY A 58 -11.86 -10.63 -11.21
N ASP A 59 -11.60 -9.44 -10.66
CA ASP A 59 -11.20 -8.25 -11.42
C ASP A 59 -9.78 -8.38 -12.02
N LEU A 60 -8.96 -9.30 -11.49
CA LEU A 60 -7.59 -9.57 -11.96
C LEU A 60 -7.54 -10.65 -13.07
N GLY A 61 -8.67 -11.00 -13.68
CA GLY A 61 -8.74 -12.04 -14.73
C GLY A 61 -8.59 -11.52 -16.17
N GLY A 62 -8.51 -10.20 -16.37
CA GLY A 62 -8.50 -9.55 -17.68
C GLY A 62 -7.10 -9.13 -18.18
N ASP A 63 -7.05 -8.11 -19.05
CA ASP A 63 -5.80 -7.45 -19.45
C ASP A 63 -5.36 -6.48 -18.34
N PRO A 64 -4.14 -6.61 -17.77
CA PRO A 64 -3.62 -5.67 -16.79
C PRO A 64 -3.63 -4.21 -17.24
N ALA A 65 -3.44 -3.91 -18.54
CA ALA A 65 -3.44 -2.54 -19.05
C ALA A 65 -4.82 -1.86 -18.95
N GLU A 66 -5.89 -2.67 -18.94
CA GLU A 66 -7.27 -2.20 -18.80
C GLU A 66 -7.72 -2.14 -17.34
N PHE A 67 -7.00 -2.78 -16.43
CA PHE A 67 -7.31 -2.77 -15.01
C PHE A 67 -7.33 -1.34 -14.45
N ARG A 68 -8.32 -1.07 -13.60
CA ARG A 68 -8.46 0.20 -12.88
C ARG A 68 -8.66 -0.13 -11.42
N TYR A 69 -7.68 0.24 -10.60
CA TYR A 69 -7.84 0.18 -9.16
C TYR A 69 -8.85 1.24 -8.69
N SER A 70 -9.45 0.99 -7.54
CA SER A 70 -10.32 1.94 -6.84
C SER A 70 -9.81 2.11 -5.41
N GLY A 71 -9.52 3.34 -5.02
CA GLY A 71 -8.99 3.61 -3.69
C GLY A 71 -9.00 5.09 -3.34
N GLY A 72 -8.83 5.38 -2.05
CA GLY A 72 -8.66 6.75 -1.56
C GLY A 72 -7.26 7.31 -1.83
N HIS A 73 -7.01 8.55 -1.44
CA HIS A 73 -5.75 9.24 -1.73
C HIS A 73 -4.49 8.51 -1.19
N PHE A 74 -4.60 7.80 -0.07
CA PHE A 74 -3.50 6.96 0.44
C PHE A 74 -3.16 5.81 -0.53
N PHE A 75 -4.19 5.11 -1.03
CA PHE A 75 -4.02 3.98 -1.94
C PHE A 75 -3.46 4.44 -3.27
N ASP A 76 -3.95 5.56 -3.82
CA ASP A 76 -3.43 6.18 -5.05
C ASP A 76 -1.95 6.57 -4.91
N ALA A 77 -1.57 7.17 -3.77
CA ALA A 77 -0.17 7.53 -3.51
C ALA A 77 0.73 6.28 -3.45
N MET A 78 0.29 5.22 -2.75
CA MET A 78 1.04 3.96 -2.71
C MET A 78 1.13 3.31 -4.09
N TRP A 79 0.04 3.25 -4.85
CA TRP A 79 0.04 2.70 -6.21
C TRP A 79 1.11 3.34 -7.08
N ARG A 80 1.23 4.68 -7.03
CA ARG A 80 2.23 5.45 -7.77
C ARG A 80 3.64 5.42 -7.18
N GLY A 81 3.84 4.82 -6.01
CA GLY A 81 5.13 4.79 -5.31
C GLY A 81 5.49 6.07 -4.54
N ASP A 82 4.55 7.00 -4.38
CA ASP A 82 4.70 8.23 -3.59
C ASP A 82 4.59 7.91 -2.10
N LEU A 83 5.70 7.42 -1.53
CA LEU A 83 5.77 6.94 -0.16
C LEU A 83 5.51 8.06 0.88
N PHE A 84 6.07 9.25 0.66
CA PHE A 84 5.86 10.37 1.58
C PHE A 84 4.45 10.94 1.44
N GLY A 85 3.92 11.05 0.22
CA GLY A 85 2.53 11.44 0.02
C GLY A 85 1.54 10.44 0.62
N ALA A 86 1.84 9.14 0.58
CA ALA A 86 1.07 8.12 1.26
C ALA A 86 1.10 8.31 2.78
N TRP A 87 2.28 8.55 3.36
CA TRP A 87 2.43 8.83 4.80
C TRP A 87 1.53 9.99 5.29
N LEU A 88 1.52 11.09 4.55
CA LEU A 88 0.73 12.28 4.90
C LEU A 88 -0.79 12.02 4.90
N ARG A 89 -1.25 11.02 4.14
CA ARG A 89 -2.67 10.68 3.95
C ARG A 89 -3.11 9.45 4.74
N ALA A 90 -2.16 8.77 5.37
CA ALA A 90 -2.40 7.51 6.07
C ALA A 90 -3.12 7.74 7.41
N ASP A 91 -4.06 6.85 7.73
CA ASP A 91 -4.57 6.68 9.09
C ASP A 91 -3.50 6.06 10.00
N LEU A 92 -3.77 5.94 11.30
CA LEU A 92 -2.79 5.43 12.27
C LEU A 92 -2.34 3.99 11.97
N ASN A 93 -3.23 3.13 11.46
CA ASN A 93 -2.87 1.76 11.11
C ASN A 93 -1.95 1.72 9.89
N ASN A 94 -2.28 2.50 8.86
CA ASN A 94 -1.48 2.60 7.65
C ASN A 94 -0.12 3.26 7.93
N LYS A 95 -0.05 4.27 8.82
CA LYS A 95 1.25 4.84 9.26
C LYS A 95 2.11 3.80 9.96
N ALA A 96 1.54 2.99 10.86
CA ALA A 96 2.27 1.90 11.51
C ALA A 96 2.79 0.88 10.49
N LEU A 97 1.96 0.49 9.51
CA LEU A 97 2.38 -0.40 8.42
C LEU A 97 3.53 0.21 7.59
N LEU A 98 3.41 1.45 7.14
CA LEU A 98 4.46 2.10 6.35
C LEU A 98 5.77 2.21 7.12
N ARG A 99 5.69 2.57 8.41
CA ARG A 99 6.88 2.70 9.27
C ARG A 99 7.59 1.37 9.46
N GLU A 100 6.85 0.30 9.72
CA GLU A 100 7.43 -1.02 9.97
C GLU A 100 7.89 -1.71 8.67
N CYS A 101 7.21 -1.46 7.55
CA CYS A 101 7.58 -2.00 6.24
C CYS A 101 8.84 -1.32 5.67
N PHE A 102 8.86 0.02 5.63
CA PHE A 102 9.90 0.77 4.92
C PHE A 102 10.94 1.42 5.83
N GLY A 103 10.64 1.59 7.11
CA GLY A 103 11.48 2.31 8.05
C GLY A 103 11.30 3.84 8.00
N VAL A 104 11.62 4.47 9.12
CA VAL A 104 11.52 5.92 9.32
C VAL A 104 12.42 6.71 8.35
N ASP A 105 13.65 6.24 8.14
CA ASP A 105 14.62 6.95 7.31
C ASP A 105 14.19 6.98 5.84
N ALA A 106 13.64 5.88 5.31
CA ALA A 106 13.11 5.83 3.95
C ALA A 106 11.91 6.77 3.75
N LEU A 107 11.05 6.90 4.76
CA LEU A 107 9.93 7.84 4.74
C LEU A 107 10.40 9.30 4.69
N ILE A 108 11.41 9.65 5.50
CA ILE A 108 12.00 10.99 5.52
C ILE A 108 12.72 11.28 4.19
N GLU A 109 13.50 10.32 3.69
CA GLU A 109 14.21 10.44 2.42
C GLU A 109 13.23 10.65 1.26
N ALA A 110 12.12 9.92 1.23
CA ALA A 110 11.07 10.11 0.23
C ALA A 110 10.49 11.53 0.26
N GLY A 111 10.35 12.15 1.44
CA GLY A 111 9.91 13.54 1.56
C GLY A 111 10.92 14.51 0.93
N VAL A 112 12.21 14.32 1.20
CA VAL A 112 13.28 15.12 0.59
C VAL A 112 13.34 14.94 -0.93
N GLN A 113 13.20 13.69 -1.42
CA GLN A 113 13.15 13.39 -2.85
C GLN A 113 11.94 14.04 -3.55
N ASN A 114 10.83 14.23 -2.84
CA ASN A 114 9.66 14.98 -3.31
C ASN A 114 9.85 16.52 -3.28
N GLY A 115 11.03 17.01 -2.87
CA GLY A 115 11.36 18.44 -2.84
C GLY A 115 11.07 19.13 -1.52
N GLU A 116 10.66 18.39 -0.49
CA GLU A 116 10.39 18.97 0.84
C GLU A 116 11.69 19.27 1.60
N PRO A 117 11.72 20.32 2.43
CA PRO A 117 12.82 20.54 3.36
C PRO A 117 12.99 19.35 4.32
N LEU A 118 14.24 18.93 4.58
CA LEU A 118 14.54 17.82 5.51
C LEU A 118 13.90 18.03 6.89
N SER A 119 13.89 19.27 7.40
CA SER A 119 13.24 19.60 8.67
C SER A 119 11.74 19.29 8.65
N TYR A 120 11.05 19.66 7.59
CA TYR A 120 9.63 19.38 7.41
C TYR A 120 9.37 17.87 7.33
N ALA A 121 10.11 17.15 6.48
CA ALA A 121 9.98 15.70 6.34
C ALA A 121 10.19 14.97 7.67
N ARG A 122 11.21 15.37 8.45
CA ARG A 122 11.46 14.83 9.80
C ARG A 122 10.31 15.10 10.75
N THR A 123 9.81 16.34 10.82
CA THR A 123 8.68 16.69 11.69
C THR A 123 7.46 15.85 11.35
N MET A 124 7.11 15.73 10.06
CA MET A 124 5.93 14.97 9.63
C MET A 124 6.00 13.48 9.95
N VAL A 125 7.19 12.87 9.93
CA VAL A 125 7.37 11.43 10.19
C VAL A 125 7.58 11.11 11.67
N LEU A 126 8.34 11.93 12.39
CA LEU A 126 8.71 11.68 13.79
C LEU A 126 7.67 12.18 14.79
N GLU A 127 6.97 13.25 14.45
CA GLU A 127 5.92 13.86 15.26
C GLU A 127 4.58 13.83 14.52
N PRO A 128 4.07 12.63 14.16
CA PRO A 128 2.81 12.56 13.45
C PRO A 128 1.72 13.12 14.37
N VAL A 129 1.15 14.27 13.98
CA VAL A 129 -0.01 14.86 14.65
C VAL A 129 -1.10 13.77 14.70
N LEU A 130 -1.50 13.41 15.91
CA LEU A 130 -2.54 12.42 16.24
C LEU A 130 -3.92 13.05 16.17
#